data_AF-A0AAJ2LQ91-F1
#
_entry.id   AF-A0AAJ2LQ91-F1
#
_cell.length_a   1.000
_cell.length_b   1.000
_cell.length_c   1.000
_cell.angle_alpha   90.00
_cell.angle_beta   90.00
_cell.angle_gamma   90.00
#
_symmetry.space_group_name_H-M   'P 1'
#
loop_
_entity.id
_entity.type
_entity.pdbx_description
1 polymer ?
#
loop_
_entity_poly.entity_id
_entity_poly.type
_entity_poly.pdbx_seq_one_letter_code
_entity_poly.pdbx_strand_id
1 'polypeptide(L)'
;YTREGVVAPFTSQIQQWSVGRTAVEPQFKYLTTLRQIADNNKDRKQSSLNIEVRKQEIKQLEAETLQAENLRRQSTGLEAYPNWESYQASLDARSESRAKMKATQRPALPEDEAFVDESAQILLDLMNLQHTYPMVKVNDKPVKVAIASTVKAS
;
A
#
# COMPACT_ATOMS: atom_id res chain seq x y z
N TYR A 1 25.78 24.96 5.24
CA TYR A 1 24.91 23.79 5.48
C TYR A 1 25.64 22.54 5.05
N THR A 2 26.19 21.80 6.02
CA THR A 2 26.73 20.46 5.77
C THR A 2 25.53 19.52 5.73
N ARG A 3 25.31 18.78 4.64
CA ARG A 3 24.29 17.71 4.65
C ARG A 3 24.77 16.64 5.62
N GLU A 4 24.19 16.58 6.80
CA GLU A 4 24.37 15.45 7.70
C GLU A 4 23.67 14.23 7.08
N GLY A 5 24.42 13.15 6.89
CA GLY A 5 23.94 11.87 6.34
C GLY A 5 24.20 11.68 4.83
N VAL A 6 24.93 10.61 4.48
CA VAL A 6 25.08 10.14 3.11
C VAL A 6 23.92 9.21 2.77
N VAL A 7 22.91 9.73 2.06
CA VAL A 7 21.70 8.96 1.67
C VAL A 7 21.56 8.83 0.15
N ALA A 8 21.88 9.89 -0.60
CA ALA A 8 21.64 9.98 -2.04
C ALA A 8 22.17 8.79 -2.87
N PRO A 9 23.36 8.23 -2.59
CA PRO A 9 23.87 7.07 -3.33
C PRO A 9 23.06 5.79 -3.10
N PHE A 10 22.27 5.69 -2.03
CA PHE A 10 21.52 4.48 -1.67
C PHE A 10 20.05 4.51 -2.13
N THR A 11 19.50 5.69 -2.44
CA THR A 11 18.06 5.87 -2.70
C THR A 11 17.53 4.99 -3.83
N SER A 12 18.26 4.86 -4.94
CA SER A 12 17.83 4.05 -6.07
C SER A 12 17.70 2.57 -5.71
N GLN A 13 18.60 2.05 -4.88
CA GLN A 13 18.58 0.63 -4.47
C GLN A 13 17.44 0.37 -3.49
N ILE A 14 17.28 1.25 -2.50
CA ILE A 14 16.20 1.17 -1.51
C ILE A 14 14.84 1.29 -2.19
N GLN A 15 14.70 2.22 -3.15
CA GLN A 15 13.49 2.36 -3.95
C GLN A 15 13.17 1.06 -4.71
N GLN A 16 14.17 0.44 -5.34
CA GLN A 16 13.96 -0.82 -6.07
C GLN A 16 13.45 -1.93 -5.13
N TRP A 17 14.02 -2.07 -3.93
CA TRP A 17 13.57 -3.05 -2.95
C TRP A 17 12.17 -2.75 -2.41
N SER A 18 11.90 -1.49 -2.09
CA SER A 18 10.59 -1.03 -1.63
C SER A 18 9.50 -1.28 -2.67
N VAL A 19 9.75 -0.94 -3.94
CA VAL A 19 8.84 -1.27 -5.05
C VAL A 19 8.63 -2.78 -5.16
N GLY A 20 9.67 -3.59 -4.98
CA GLY A 20 9.56 -5.05 -4.97
C GLY A 20 8.65 -5.58 -3.86
N ARG A 21 8.81 -5.11 -2.62
CA ARG A 21 8.00 -5.51 -1.47
C ARG A 21 6.54 -5.08 -1.62
N THR A 22 6.32 -3.80 -1.90
CA THR A 22 4.97 -3.22 -2.05
C THR A 22 4.20 -3.82 -3.23
N ALA A 23 4.89 -4.28 -4.28
CA ALA A 23 4.24 -4.93 -5.43
C ALA A 23 3.63 -6.31 -5.11
N VAL A 24 4.09 -6.99 -4.05
CA VAL A 24 3.59 -8.32 -3.67
C VAL A 24 2.72 -8.30 -2.42
N GLU A 25 2.89 -7.30 -1.55
CA GLU A 25 2.17 -7.17 -0.29
C GLU A 25 0.66 -6.91 -0.51
N PRO A 26 -0.23 -7.71 0.10
CA PRO A 26 -1.68 -7.63 -0.13
C PRO A 26 -2.32 -6.27 0.18
N GLN A 27 -1.93 -5.60 1.25
CA GLN A 27 -2.49 -4.31 1.65
C GLN A 27 -2.12 -3.19 0.66
N PHE A 28 -0.87 -3.13 0.20
CA PHE A 28 -0.41 -2.20 -0.84
C PHE A 28 -1.09 -2.46 -2.18
N LYS A 29 -1.30 -3.73 -2.57
CA LYS A 29 -2.11 -4.06 -3.75
C LYS A 29 -3.52 -3.50 -3.64
N TYR A 30 -4.19 -3.75 -2.51
CA TYR A 30 -5.53 -3.23 -2.25
C TYR A 30 -5.59 -1.70 -2.33
N LEU A 31 -4.68 -1.00 -1.63
CA LEU A 31 -4.62 0.45 -1.64
C LEU A 31 -4.34 1.04 -3.02
N THR A 32 -3.48 0.38 -3.79
CA THR A 32 -3.18 0.77 -5.18
C THR A 32 -4.42 0.60 -6.06
N THR A 33 -5.16 -0.51 -5.92
CA THR A 33 -6.40 -0.74 -6.66
C THR A 33 -7.48 0.29 -6.31
N LEU A 34 -7.68 0.58 -5.02
CA LEU A 34 -8.64 1.62 -4.59
C LEU A 34 -8.28 3.00 -5.17
N ARG A 35 -7.00 3.34 -5.17
CA ARG A 35 -6.53 4.58 -5.77
C ARG A 35 -6.83 4.62 -7.27
N GLN A 36 -6.57 3.54 -8.00
CA GLN A 36 -6.87 3.46 -9.43
C GLN A 36 -8.36 3.61 -9.71
N ILE A 37 -9.24 2.98 -8.92
CA ILE A 37 -10.70 3.14 -9.03
C ILE A 37 -11.09 4.62 -8.83
N ALA A 38 -10.53 5.26 -7.79
CA ALA A 38 -10.80 6.67 -7.50
C ALA A 38 -10.28 7.61 -8.59
N ASP A 39 -9.06 7.40 -9.08
CA ASP A 39 -8.43 8.21 -10.14
C ASP A 39 -9.22 8.08 -11.45
N ASN A 40 -9.60 6.86 -11.84
CA ASN A 40 -10.44 6.62 -13.03
C ASN A 40 -11.78 7.35 -12.95
N ASN A 41 -12.39 7.42 -11.76
CA ASN A 41 -13.66 8.12 -11.57
C ASN A 41 -13.47 9.65 -11.53
N LYS A 42 -12.38 10.13 -10.93
CA LYS A 42 -12.03 11.56 -10.85
C LYS A 42 -11.70 12.15 -12.23
N ASP A 43 -11.01 11.39 -13.08
CA ASP A 43 -10.59 11.84 -14.41
C ASP A 43 -11.75 11.91 -15.42
N ARG A 44 -12.95 11.48 -15.03
CA ARG A 44 -14.17 11.61 -15.83
C ARG A 44 -14.55 13.08 -15.98
N LYS A 45 -14.36 13.62 -17.18
CA LYS A 45 -14.74 15.00 -17.54
C LYS A 45 -16.23 15.19 -17.79
N GLN A 46 -16.98 14.11 -17.95
CA GLN A 46 -18.39 14.11 -18.29
C GLN A 46 -19.12 13.00 -17.53
N SER A 47 -20.37 13.29 -17.14
CA SER A 47 -21.27 12.33 -16.50
C SER A 47 -22.53 12.19 -17.34
N SER A 48 -23.05 10.97 -17.42
CA SER A 48 -24.36 10.72 -18.03
C SER A 48 -25.46 11.39 -17.19
N LEU A 49 -26.47 11.95 -17.86
CA LEU A 49 -27.72 12.42 -17.23
C LEU A 49 -28.78 11.31 -17.16
N ASN A 50 -28.54 10.15 -17.79
CA ASN A 50 -29.44 9.02 -17.74
C ASN A 50 -29.29 8.28 -16.40
N ILE A 51 -30.39 8.21 -15.64
CA ILE A 51 -30.40 7.61 -14.30
C ILE A 51 -30.05 6.11 -14.31
N GLU A 52 -30.44 5.36 -15.33
CA GLU A 52 -30.15 3.93 -15.42
C GLU A 52 -28.66 3.68 -15.69
N VAL A 53 -28.04 4.52 -16.53
CA VAL A 53 -26.59 4.52 -16.73
C VAL A 53 -25.87 4.84 -15.42
N ARG A 54 -26.35 5.85 -14.68
CA ARG A 54 -25.74 6.24 -13.39
C ARG A 54 -25.83 5.13 -12.34
N LYS A 55 -26.96 4.41 -12.26
CA LYS A 55 -27.10 3.26 -11.36
C LYS A 55 -26.14 2.13 -11.73
N GLN A 56 -25.95 1.85 -13.02
CA GLN A 56 -25.02 0.84 -13.47
C GLN A 56 -23.57 1.20 -13.15
N GLU A 57 -23.18 2.46 -13.38
CA GLU A 57 -21.85 2.97 -13.02
C GLU A 57 -21.59 2.82 -11.51
N ILE A 58 -22.56 3.14 -10.66
CA ILE A 58 -22.44 2.97 -9.20
C ILE A 58 -22.22 1.49 -8.87
N LYS A 59 -23.08 0.58 -9.38
CA LYS A 59 -22.94 -0.86 -9.15
C LYS A 59 -21.59 -1.42 -9.60
N GLN A 60 -21.06 -0.90 -10.70
CA GLN A 60 -19.74 -1.29 -11.18
C GLN A 60 -18.64 -0.84 -10.21
N LEU A 61 -18.67 0.40 -9.74
CA LEU A 61 -17.72 0.90 -8.75
C LEU A 61 -17.78 0.11 -7.44
N GLU A 62 -18.99 -0.22 -6.97
CA GLU A 62 -19.22 -1.05 -5.79
C GLU A 62 -18.63 -2.46 -5.98
N ALA A 63 -18.86 -3.08 -7.13
CA ALA A 63 -18.34 -4.40 -7.45
C ALA A 63 -16.80 -4.42 -7.54
N GLU A 64 -16.19 -3.44 -8.21
CA GLU A 64 -14.74 -3.31 -8.32
C GLU A 64 -14.09 -3.12 -6.94
N THR A 65 -14.70 -2.29 -6.10
CA THR A 65 -14.24 -2.04 -4.73
C THR A 65 -14.35 -3.29 -3.86
N LEU A 66 -15.49 -3.98 -3.92
CA LEU A 66 -15.70 -5.24 -3.18
C LEU A 66 -14.72 -6.32 -3.61
N GLN A 67 -14.48 -6.45 -4.91
CA GLN A 67 -13.53 -7.41 -5.45
C GLN A 67 -12.12 -7.14 -4.93
N ALA A 68 -11.68 -5.88 -4.88
CA ALA A 68 -10.38 -5.50 -4.34
C ALA A 68 -10.25 -5.91 -2.86
N GLU A 69 -11.26 -5.62 -2.03
CA GLU A 69 -11.24 -6.02 -0.61
C GLU A 69 -11.26 -7.55 -0.48
N ASN A 70 -12.07 -8.27 -1.25
CA ASN A 70 -12.15 -9.72 -1.16
C ASN A 70 -10.83 -10.40 -1.58
N LEU A 71 -10.11 -9.87 -2.57
CA LEU A 71 -8.77 -10.34 -2.91
C LEU A 71 -7.78 -10.12 -1.76
N ARG A 72 -7.84 -8.98 -1.10
CA ARG A 72 -7.02 -8.68 0.09
C ARG A 72 -7.32 -9.65 1.23
N ARG A 73 -8.60 -9.88 1.51
CA ARG A 73 -9.07 -10.79 2.56
C ARG A 73 -8.62 -12.22 2.30
N GLN A 74 -8.80 -12.72 1.09
CA GLN A 74 -8.30 -14.06 0.70
C GLN A 74 -6.79 -14.18 0.88
N SER A 75 -6.03 -13.16 0.46
CA SER A 75 -4.57 -13.14 0.58
C SER A 75 -4.08 -13.09 2.05
N THR A 76 -4.94 -12.66 2.98
CA THR A 76 -4.66 -12.55 4.41
C THR A 76 -5.38 -13.60 5.24
N GLY A 77 -6.02 -14.59 4.61
CA GLY A 77 -6.71 -15.69 5.28
C GLY A 77 -8.06 -15.33 5.92
N LEU A 78 -8.64 -14.19 5.54
CA LEU A 78 -9.95 -13.74 5.98
C LEU A 78 -11.05 -14.18 4.99
N GLU A 79 -12.24 -14.48 5.52
CA GLU A 79 -13.40 -14.83 4.69
C GLU A 79 -13.87 -13.65 3.84
N ALA A 80 -14.11 -13.87 2.55
CA ALA A 80 -14.64 -12.85 1.65
C ALA A 80 -16.05 -12.38 2.06
N TYR A 81 -16.33 -11.09 1.86
CA TYR A 81 -17.69 -10.56 2.01
C TYR A 81 -18.58 -11.07 0.87
N PRO A 82 -19.81 -11.52 1.18
CA PRO A 82 -20.70 -12.10 0.18
C PRO A 82 -21.31 -11.07 -0.78
N ASN A 83 -21.42 -9.81 -0.35
CA ASN A 83 -22.01 -8.72 -1.12
C ASN A 83 -21.53 -7.35 -0.61
N TRP A 84 -21.91 -6.29 -1.33
CA TRP A 84 -21.53 -4.92 -1.04
C TRP A 84 -22.05 -4.45 0.32
N GLU A 85 -23.29 -4.83 0.67
CA GLU A 85 -23.95 -4.45 1.91
C GLU A 85 -23.19 -4.98 3.13
N SER A 86 -22.69 -6.22 3.06
CA SER A 86 -21.89 -6.81 4.14
C SER A 86 -20.56 -6.09 4.33
N TYR A 87 -19.93 -5.68 3.22
CA TYR A 87 -18.71 -4.88 3.27
C TYR A 87 -18.97 -3.49 3.85
N GLN A 88 -20.01 -2.78 3.40
CA GLN A 88 -20.40 -1.49 3.97
C GLN A 88 -20.70 -1.58 5.47
N ALA A 89 -21.50 -2.56 5.89
CA ALA A 89 -21.80 -2.81 7.30
C ALA A 89 -20.52 -3.06 8.13
N SER A 90 -19.51 -3.72 7.55
CA SER A 90 -18.22 -3.93 8.22
C SER A 90 -17.44 -2.62 8.43
N LEU A 91 -17.48 -1.71 7.45
CA LEU A 91 -16.83 -0.40 7.53
C LEU A 91 -17.51 0.48 8.57
N ASP A 92 -18.84 0.50 8.58
CA ASP A 92 -19.65 1.24 9.54
C ASP A 92 -19.41 0.71 10.96
N ALA A 93 -19.47 -0.61 11.17
CA ALA A 93 -19.17 -1.23 12.45
C ALA A 93 -17.75 -0.90 12.94
N ARG A 94 -16.75 -0.89 12.04
CA ARG A 94 -15.38 -0.49 12.36
C ARG A 94 -15.32 0.98 12.77
N SER A 95 -16.00 1.86 12.04
CA SER A 95 -16.07 3.30 12.33
C SER A 95 -16.73 3.57 13.69
N GLU A 96 -17.88 2.96 13.96
CA GLU A 96 -18.61 3.09 15.22
C GLU A 96 -17.79 2.58 16.41
N SER A 97 -17.15 1.41 16.27
CA SER A 97 -16.26 0.84 17.29
C SER A 97 -15.14 1.82 17.64
N ARG A 98 -14.49 2.41 16.62
CA ARG A 98 -13.42 3.40 16.81
C ARG A 98 -13.93 4.70 17.43
N ALA A 99 -15.14 5.15 17.08
CA ALA A 99 -15.73 6.38 17.62
C ALA A 99 -15.97 6.28 19.14
N LYS A 100 -16.28 5.08 19.65
CA LYS A 100 -16.47 4.79 21.08
C LYS A 100 -15.14 4.70 21.86
N MET A 101 -14.00 4.62 21.18
CA MET A 101 -12.67 4.53 21.80
C MET A 101 -11.95 5.89 21.85
N LYS A 102 -11.14 6.09 22.89
CA LYS A 102 -10.17 7.19 22.94
C LYS A 102 -9.16 7.01 21.81
N ALA A 103 -8.67 8.11 21.22
CA ALA A 103 -7.74 8.07 20.09
C ALA A 103 -6.50 7.20 20.36
N THR A 104 -5.95 7.25 21.58
CA THR A 104 -4.78 6.46 22.00
C THR A 104 -5.04 4.97 22.20
N GLN A 105 -6.30 4.55 22.19
CA GLN A 105 -6.72 3.16 22.39
C GLN A 105 -7.25 2.53 21.09
N ARG A 106 -7.35 3.29 20.01
CA ARG A 106 -7.80 2.78 18.73
C ARG A 106 -6.71 1.86 18.17
N PRO A 107 -7.05 0.62 17.74
CA PRO A 107 -6.10 -0.20 17.01
C PRO A 107 -5.67 0.52 15.74
N ALA A 108 -4.45 0.29 15.27
CA ALA A 108 -4.02 0.82 13.99
C ALA A 108 -4.87 0.23 12.85
N LEU A 109 -5.06 1.00 11.78
CA LEU A 109 -5.73 0.47 10.60
C LEU A 109 -4.72 -0.36 9.80
N PRO A 110 -5.13 -1.47 9.18
CA PRO A 110 -4.23 -2.27 8.34
C PRO A 110 -3.52 -1.42 7.27
N GLU A 111 -4.25 -0.47 6.68
CA GLU A 111 -3.70 0.52 5.76
C GLU A 111 -2.60 1.39 6.37
N ASP A 112 -2.74 1.86 7.61
CA ASP A 112 -1.71 2.65 8.29
C ASP A 112 -0.50 1.79 8.67
N GLU A 113 -0.74 0.56 9.15
CA GLU A 113 0.31 -0.39 9.52
C GLU A 113 1.22 -0.73 8.33
N ALA A 114 0.66 -0.98 7.15
CA ALA A 114 1.46 -1.27 5.95
C ALA A 114 2.44 -0.14 5.59
N PHE A 115 2.03 1.13 5.73
CA PHE A 115 2.93 2.26 5.51
C PHE A 115 4.02 2.37 6.58
N VAL A 116 3.66 2.14 7.84
CA VAL A 116 4.62 2.15 8.96
C VAL A 116 5.66 1.03 8.79
N ASP A 117 5.20 -0.18 8.48
CA ASP A 117 6.05 -1.35 8.30
C ASP A 117 7.01 -1.17 7.12
N GLU A 118 6.52 -0.70 5.96
CA GLU A 118 7.39 -0.43 4.82
C GLU A 118 8.37 0.72 5.10
N SER A 119 7.95 1.75 5.85
CA SER A 119 8.86 2.82 6.26
C SER A 119 9.98 2.30 7.18
N ALA A 120 9.66 1.37 8.07
CA ALA A 120 10.65 0.70 8.92
C ALA A 120 11.62 -0.16 8.08
N GLN A 121 11.12 -0.89 7.08
CA GLN A 121 11.97 -1.66 6.16
C GLN A 121 12.89 -0.75 5.33
N ILE A 122 12.39 0.37 4.82
CA ILE A 122 13.20 1.38 4.11
C ILE A 122 14.34 1.90 5.00
N LEU A 123 14.06 2.18 6.28
CA LEU A 123 15.07 2.64 7.22
C LEU A 123 16.11 1.55 7.51
N LEU A 124 15.67 0.31 7.70
CA LEU A 124 16.56 -0.83 7.91
C LEU A 124 17.46 -1.06 6.70
N ASP A 125 16.91 -0.99 5.48
CA ASP A 125 17.66 -1.10 4.22
C ASP A 125 18.75 -0.02 4.15
N LEU A 126 18.42 1.23 4.51
CA LEU A 126 19.38 2.32 4.55
C LEU A 126 20.50 2.06 5.55
N MET A 127 20.16 1.64 6.78
CA MET A 127 21.14 1.34 7.83
C MET A 127 22.08 0.21 7.40
N ASN A 128 21.55 -0.85 6.80
CA ASN A 128 22.33 -1.98 6.30
C ASN A 128 23.27 -1.57 5.18
N LEU A 129 22.80 -0.74 4.23
CA LEU A 129 23.64 -0.23 3.14
C LEU A 129 24.74 0.71 3.65
N GLN A 130 24.45 1.61 4.59
CA GLN A 130 25.45 2.48 5.20
C GLN A 130 26.49 1.68 5.99
N HIS A 131 26.07 0.64 6.70
CA HIS A 131 26.98 -0.26 7.42
C HIS A 131 27.87 -1.06 6.45
N THR A 132 27.32 -1.55 5.35
CA THR A 132 28.04 -2.34 4.34
C THR A 132 29.00 -1.47 3.51
N TYR A 133 28.63 -0.21 3.26
CA TYR A 133 29.38 0.72 2.41
C TYR A 133 29.73 2.02 3.16
N PRO A 134 30.53 1.96 4.24
CA PRO A 134 30.78 3.10 5.15
C PRO A 134 31.61 4.23 4.51
N MET A 135 32.30 3.95 3.41
CA MET A 135 33.18 4.89 2.72
C MET A 135 32.50 5.68 1.59
N VAL A 136 31.22 5.39 1.32
CA VAL A 136 30.45 6.05 0.27
C VAL A 136 30.16 7.51 0.67
N LYS A 137 30.32 8.42 -0.29
CA LYS A 137 30.14 9.87 -0.14
C LYS A 137 28.90 10.33 -0.91
N VAL A 138 28.37 11.50 -0.54
CA VAL A 138 27.12 12.06 -1.09
C VAL A 138 27.09 12.13 -2.62
N ASN A 139 28.23 12.40 -3.25
CA ASN A 139 28.34 12.58 -4.70
C ASN A 139 28.78 11.31 -5.44
N ASP A 140 28.91 10.19 -4.75
CA ASP A 140 29.28 8.93 -5.37
C ASP A 140 28.15 8.41 -6.26
N LYS A 141 28.51 7.54 -7.20
CA LYS A 141 27.53 6.86 -8.06
C LYS A 141 26.57 6.04 -7.20
N PRO A 142 25.32 5.82 -7.66
CA PRO A 142 24.36 5.00 -6.95
C PRO A 142 24.94 3.61 -6.66
N VAL A 143 24.84 3.20 -5.40
CA VAL A 143 25.21 1.85 -4.95
C VAL A 143 24.19 0.88 -5.53
N LYS A 144 24.67 -0.23 -6.09
CA LYS A 144 23.84 -1.29 -6.65
C LYS A 144 24.20 -2.60 -6.00
N VAL A 145 23.21 -3.26 -5.40
CA VAL A 145 23.35 -4.59 -4.82
C VAL A 145 22.62 -5.57 -5.73
N ALA A 146 23.36 -6.52 -6.29
CA ALA A 146 22.76 -7.62 -7.04
C ALA A 146 21.87 -8.44 -6.10
N ILE A 147 20.67 -8.80 -6.57
CA ILE A 147 19.79 -9.72 -5.84
C ILE A 147 20.54 -11.05 -5.79
N ALA A 148 20.95 -11.50 -4.59
CA ALA A 148 21.47 -12.85 -4.45
C ALA A 148 20.33 -13.80 -4.84
N SER A 149 20.52 -14.53 -5.93
CA SER A 149 19.60 -15.58 -6.36
C SER A 149 19.64 -16.72 -5.35
N THR A 150 18.84 -16.60 -4.29
CA THR A 150 18.60 -17.65 -3.30
C THR A 150 17.10 -17.92 -3.20
N VAL A 151 16.62 -18.74 -4.14
CA VAL A 151 15.71 -19.85 -3.83
C VAL A 151 16.20 -21.02 -4.68
N LYS A 152 17.04 -21.88 -4.10
CA LYS A 152 17.14 -23.26 -4.56
C LYS A 152 15.86 -23.94 -4.08
N ALA A 153 15.06 -24.39 -5.05
CA ALA A 153 13.99 -25.33 -4.81
C ALA A 153 14.55 -26.57 -4.10
N SER A 154 13.87 -26.99 -3.03
CA SER A 154 13.90 -28.31 -2.43
C SER A 154 12.49 -28.66 -1.99
#